data_AF-A0A225UXD1-F1
#
_entry.id   AF-A0A225UXD1-F1
#
_cell.length_a   1.000
_cell.length_b   1.000
_cell.length_c   1.000
_cell.angle_alpha   90.00
_cell.angle_beta   90.00
_cell.angle_gamma   90.00
#
_symmetry.space_group_name_H-M   'P 1'
#
loop_
_entity.id
_entity.type
_entity.pdbx_description
1 polymer ?
#
loop_
_entity_poly.entity_id
_entity_poly.type
_entity_poly.pdbx_seq_one_letter_code
_entity_poly.pdbx_strand_id
1 'polypeptide(L)'
;QCGHDEEWCKHFVHFGHLYIRGRKMSKSLKNFISVRDFLEDGHTADHFRLFCLQFKYRANLVYSEDRVRDAEAVADRLRGFFRSVMAYGGDHEISSSADVQEVKSKRCEQLDIELLNALFAIRAQVDEALLDDLDTPRVLSLVLDLVSRGNMYLLAQRGDTQAPDEVLISLTNYVLEVLDLFGLEGLHAEFSAMMCRRFTGPGQTQAQLPLNGNDDLVSRDEQEALVRSLLKFRAAVREEALRDPKQSGNARVLALCDTLRNEELPPLGIQIEDLAPGRSVFKLLSRAERDAAQFETAKPDDKTEKADDKTVNALKQKQQEFEALMQIAPLELFMKSPEFAGRFDTYDVDGFPTHENGEPLTKSQRKKLAKKLSKHEKSYKKYWETRDNEQ
;
A
#
# COMPACT_ATOMS: atom_id res chain seq x y z
N GLN A 1 38.34 -48.96 0.00
CA GLN A 1 38.10 -47.76 -0.84
C GLN A 1 36.91 -48.09 -1.70
N CYS A 2 35.76 -47.49 -1.41
CA CYS A 2 34.53 -47.73 -2.17
C CYS A 2 34.58 -46.82 -3.40
N GLY A 3 34.58 -47.43 -4.60
CA GLY A 3 34.90 -46.77 -5.86
C GLY A 3 33.80 -45.87 -6.40
N HIS A 4 34.00 -44.56 -6.25
CA HIS A 4 33.42 -43.57 -7.14
C HIS A 4 34.55 -42.62 -7.54
N ASP A 5 35.20 -42.92 -8.67
CA ASP A 5 36.17 -42.03 -9.31
C ASP A 5 35.49 -40.86 -10.07
N GLU A 6 34.15 -40.76 -9.99
CA GLU A 6 33.36 -39.69 -10.58
C GLU A 6 32.56 -38.92 -9.51
N GLU A 7 32.61 -37.59 -9.59
CA GLU A 7 31.93 -36.66 -8.69
C GLU A 7 30.40 -36.73 -8.88
N TRP A 8 29.65 -37.17 -7.86
CA TRP A 8 28.20 -37.41 -7.95
C TRP A 8 27.37 -36.15 -8.29
N CYS A 9 27.75 -34.99 -7.73
CA CYS A 9 27.08 -33.73 -8.00
C CYS A 9 28.01 -32.55 -7.68
N LYS A 10 28.09 -31.57 -8.60
CA LYS A 10 28.97 -30.39 -8.48
C LYS A 10 28.40 -29.28 -7.60
N HIS A 11 27.07 -29.13 -7.56
CA HIS A 11 26.42 -28.03 -6.85
C HIS A 11 25.13 -28.48 -6.17
N PHE A 12 25.03 -28.21 -4.87
CA PHE A 12 23.79 -28.39 -4.09
C PHE A 12 23.27 -27.03 -3.64
N VAL A 13 22.06 -26.70 -4.07
CA VAL A 13 21.40 -25.44 -3.72
C VAL A 13 20.36 -25.72 -2.64
N HIS A 14 20.47 -25.02 -1.51
CA HIS A 14 19.55 -25.16 -0.37
C HIS A 14 18.83 -23.85 -0.11
N PHE A 15 17.52 -23.93 0.09
CA PHE A 15 16.69 -22.77 0.38
C PHE A 15 16.54 -22.56 1.88
N GLY A 16 16.43 -21.31 2.29
CA GLY A 16 16.14 -20.94 3.67
C GLY A 16 14.77 -21.45 4.12
N HIS A 17 14.58 -21.53 5.42
CA HIS A 17 13.31 -21.96 6.00
C HIS A 17 12.36 -20.78 6.20
N LEU A 18 11.07 -21.03 6.05
CA LEU A 18 10.01 -20.09 6.41
C LEU A 18 9.63 -20.25 7.88
N TYR A 19 9.49 -19.13 8.59
CA TYR A 19 9.11 -19.03 9.98
C TYR A 19 7.82 -18.23 10.10
N ILE A 20 6.99 -18.55 11.09
CA ILE A 20 5.82 -17.76 11.47
C ILE A 20 5.80 -17.61 12.98
N ARG A 21 5.59 -16.38 13.47
CA ARG A 21 5.58 -16.05 14.91
C ARG A 21 6.81 -16.61 15.67
N GLY A 22 7.99 -16.52 15.06
CA GLY A 22 9.27 -16.96 15.64
C GLY A 22 9.51 -18.47 15.66
N ARG A 23 8.64 -19.29 15.03
CA ARG A 23 8.83 -20.75 14.92
C ARG A 23 8.86 -21.18 13.47
N LYS A 24 9.67 -22.20 13.14
CA LYS A 24 9.73 -22.78 11.80
C LYS A 24 8.33 -23.26 11.40
N MET A 25 7.87 -22.85 10.22
CA MET A 25 6.59 -23.29 9.66
C MET A 25 6.68 -24.77 9.32
N SER A 26 5.78 -25.59 9.88
CA SER A 26 5.73 -27.02 9.58
C SER A 26 4.32 -27.60 9.78
N LYS A 27 3.98 -28.61 8.98
CA LYS A 27 2.70 -29.32 9.11
C LYS A 27 2.55 -30.00 10.47
N SER A 28 3.62 -30.60 10.99
CA SER A 28 3.64 -31.28 12.29
C SER A 28 3.38 -30.34 13.47
N LEU A 29 3.89 -29.11 13.41
CA LEU A 29 3.67 -28.08 14.43
C LEU A 29 2.34 -27.33 14.23
N LYS A 30 1.57 -27.66 13.18
CA LYS A 30 0.30 -27.05 12.80
C LYS A 30 0.34 -25.51 12.79
N ASN A 31 1.49 -24.95 12.44
CA ASN A 31 1.75 -23.51 12.39
C ASN A 31 2.07 -23.08 10.95
N PHE A 32 1.17 -23.36 10.02
CA PHE A 32 1.32 -22.99 8.62
C PHE A 32 0.05 -22.31 8.12
N ILE A 33 0.21 -21.51 7.08
CA ILE A 33 -0.89 -20.94 6.30
C ILE A 33 -0.85 -21.65 4.96
N SER A 34 -1.98 -22.16 4.48
CA SER A 34 -2.02 -22.79 3.17
C SER A 34 -2.07 -21.71 2.08
N VAL A 35 -1.63 -22.05 0.87
CA VAL A 35 -1.75 -21.13 -0.28
C VAL A 35 -3.23 -20.77 -0.54
N ARG A 36 -4.16 -21.68 -0.25
CA ARG A 36 -5.60 -21.39 -0.37
C ARG A 36 -6.03 -20.31 0.64
N ASP A 37 -5.68 -20.49 1.91
CA ASP A 37 -6.02 -19.53 2.97
C ASP A 37 -5.42 -18.14 2.63
N PHE A 38 -4.16 -18.11 2.20
CA PHE A 38 -3.49 -16.87 1.78
C PHE A 38 -4.24 -16.14 0.64
N LEU A 39 -4.79 -16.88 -0.34
CA LEU A 39 -5.56 -16.30 -1.44
C LEU A 39 -6.99 -15.90 -1.00
N GLU A 40 -7.61 -16.66 -0.11
CA GLU A 40 -8.94 -16.37 0.46
C GLU A 40 -8.93 -15.08 1.30
N ASP A 41 -7.80 -14.78 1.95
CA ASP A 41 -7.57 -13.54 2.71
C ASP A 41 -7.45 -12.28 1.80
N GLY A 42 -7.51 -12.44 0.48
CA GLY A 42 -7.56 -11.36 -0.50
C GLY A 42 -6.21 -11.01 -1.14
N HIS A 43 -5.16 -11.76 -0.84
CA HIS A 43 -3.86 -11.61 -1.50
C HIS A 43 -3.83 -12.34 -2.84
N THR A 44 -2.92 -11.93 -3.73
CA THR A 44 -2.71 -12.59 -5.02
C THR A 44 -1.48 -13.49 -5.01
N ALA A 45 -1.37 -14.40 -5.97
CA ALA A 45 -0.17 -15.23 -6.14
C ALA A 45 1.09 -14.35 -6.34
N ASP A 46 0.95 -13.20 -7.00
CA ASP A 46 2.03 -12.25 -7.23
C ASP A 46 2.44 -11.52 -5.94
N HIS A 47 1.52 -11.25 -5.01
CA HIS A 47 1.87 -10.72 -3.69
C HIS A 47 2.79 -11.70 -2.94
N PHE A 48 2.49 -13.00 -2.99
CA PHE A 48 3.35 -14.02 -2.38
C PHE A 48 4.71 -14.12 -3.07
N ARG A 49 4.75 -14.09 -4.41
CA ARG A 49 6.02 -14.12 -5.16
C ARG A 49 6.87 -12.89 -4.87
N LEU A 50 6.30 -11.69 -4.89
CA LEU A 50 6.99 -10.45 -4.52
C LEU A 50 7.48 -10.48 -3.07
N PHE A 51 6.72 -11.07 -2.14
CA PHE A 51 7.20 -11.29 -0.78
C PHE A 51 8.47 -12.15 -0.76
N CYS A 52 8.50 -13.26 -1.49
CA CYS A 52 9.68 -14.14 -1.57
C CYS A 52 10.89 -13.44 -2.22
N LEU A 53 10.67 -12.71 -3.33
CA LEU A 53 11.72 -12.05 -4.11
C LEU A 53 12.46 -10.94 -3.34
N GLN A 54 11.84 -10.38 -2.30
CA GLN A 54 12.44 -9.39 -1.40
C GLN A 54 13.59 -9.96 -0.54
N PHE A 55 13.82 -11.27 -0.55
CA PHE A 55 14.89 -11.90 0.20
C PHE A 55 15.69 -12.86 -0.67
N LYS A 56 16.99 -13.03 -0.37
CA LYS A 56 17.81 -14.05 -1.05
C LYS A 56 17.27 -15.44 -0.78
N TYR A 57 17.32 -16.34 -1.75
CA TYR A 57 16.74 -17.68 -1.66
C TYR A 57 17.27 -18.52 -0.47
N ARG A 58 18.53 -18.27 -0.07
CA ARG A 58 19.20 -18.94 1.06
C ARG A 58 18.84 -18.35 2.43
N ALA A 59 18.17 -17.20 2.47
CA ALA A 59 17.83 -16.53 3.73
C ALA A 59 16.60 -17.18 4.39
N ASN A 60 16.64 -17.26 5.72
CA ASN A 60 15.44 -17.65 6.48
C ASN A 60 14.41 -16.52 6.42
N LEU A 61 13.20 -16.87 6.00
CA LEU A 61 12.09 -15.96 5.82
C LEU A 61 11.21 -15.95 7.07
N VAL A 62 10.72 -14.78 7.47
CA VAL A 62 9.69 -14.67 8.50
C VAL A 62 8.42 -14.17 7.84
N TYR A 63 7.40 -15.02 7.80
CA TYR A 63 6.06 -14.65 7.39
C TYR A 63 5.41 -13.75 8.46
N SER A 64 4.93 -12.60 8.00
CA SER A 64 4.01 -11.74 8.74
C SER A 64 3.20 -10.91 7.76
N GLU A 65 1.98 -10.53 8.17
CA GLU A 65 1.11 -9.66 7.37
C GLU A 65 1.80 -8.37 6.93
N ASP A 66 2.65 -7.79 7.79
CA ASP A 66 3.44 -6.60 7.44
C ASP A 66 4.34 -6.81 6.21
N ARG A 67 4.93 -8.00 6.06
CA ARG A 67 5.82 -8.32 4.93
C ARG A 67 5.04 -8.58 3.65
N VAL A 68 3.84 -9.10 3.77
CA VAL A 68 2.92 -9.24 2.64
C VAL A 68 2.47 -7.86 2.17
N ARG A 69 2.13 -6.97 3.10
CA ARG A 69 1.80 -5.56 2.78
C ARG A 69 2.96 -4.81 2.12
N ASP A 70 4.20 -5.06 2.54
CA ASP A 70 5.38 -4.52 1.85
C ASP A 70 5.42 -4.98 0.38
N ALA A 71 5.10 -6.25 0.12
CA ALA A 71 5.03 -6.80 -1.24
C ALA A 71 3.90 -6.18 -2.07
N GLU A 72 2.73 -5.96 -1.47
CA GLU A 72 1.60 -5.25 -2.09
C GLU A 72 1.98 -3.82 -2.48
N ALA A 73 2.68 -3.11 -1.60
CA ALA A 73 3.16 -1.76 -1.89
C ALA A 73 4.14 -1.73 -3.08
N VAL A 74 4.95 -2.77 -3.27
CA VAL A 74 5.80 -2.92 -4.46
C VAL A 74 4.93 -3.07 -5.72
N ALA A 75 3.93 -3.95 -5.69
CA ALA A 75 3.00 -4.15 -6.80
C ALA A 75 2.27 -2.84 -7.17
N ASP A 76 1.81 -2.08 -6.18
CA ASP A 76 1.12 -0.82 -6.39
C ASP A 76 2.03 0.28 -6.96
N ARG A 77 3.31 0.32 -6.56
CA ARG A 77 4.29 1.24 -7.17
C ARG A 77 4.51 0.94 -8.65
N LEU A 78 4.66 -0.34 -9.00
CA LEU A 78 4.77 -0.76 -10.39
C LEU A 78 3.51 -0.37 -11.16
N ARG A 79 2.32 -0.71 -10.65
CA ARG A 79 1.03 -0.35 -11.26
C ARG A 79 0.88 1.16 -11.45
N GLY A 80 1.29 1.96 -10.46
CA GLY A 80 1.26 3.41 -10.51
C GLY A 80 2.10 3.99 -11.64
N PHE A 81 3.23 3.36 -11.96
CA PHE A 81 4.07 3.75 -13.10
C PHE A 81 3.39 3.46 -14.44
N PHE A 82 2.88 2.24 -14.65
CA PHE A 82 2.17 1.91 -15.89
C PHE A 82 0.93 2.80 -16.09
N ARG A 83 0.21 3.14 -15.01
CA ARG A 83 -0.88 4.13 -15.06
C ARG A 83 -0.40 5.53 -15.42
N SER A 84 0.75 5.94 -14.89
CA SER A 84 1.35 7.24 -15.22
C SER A 84 1.74 7.31 -16.69
N VAL A 85 2.31 6.24 -17.23
CA VAL A 85 2.58 6.10 -18.67
C VAL A 85 1.28 6.14 -19.47
N MET A 86 0.23 5.41 -19.06
CA MET A 86 -1.09 5.44 -19.72
C MET A 86 -1.70 6.84 -19.78
N ALA A 87 -1.66 7.59 -18.68
CA ALA A 87 -2.23 8.93 -18.59
C ALA A 87 -1.38 10.01 -19.28
N TYR A 88 -0.11 9.72 -19.57
CA TYR A 88 0.81 10.68 -20.16
C TYR A 88 0.41 11.05 -21.59
N GLY A 89 0.28 12.34 -21.89
CA GLY A 89 -0.15 12.86 -23.20
C GLY A 89 -1.66 12.79 -23.48
N GLY A 90 -2.47 12.26 -22.54
CA GLY A 90 -3.92 12.10 -22.69
C GLY A 90 -4.79 13.34 -22.44
N ASP A 91 -4.19 14.49 -22.10
CA ASP A 91 -4.91 15.77 -21.96
C ASP A 91 -5.07 16.50 -23.31
N HIS A 92 -4.51 15.98 -24.42
CA HIS A 92 -4.84 16.46 -25.75
C HIS A 92 -6.14 15.82 -26.22
N GLU A 93 -7.20 16.59 -26.03
CA GLU A 93 -8.52 16.58 -26.67
C GLU A 93 -8.84 15.45 -27.65
N ILE A 94 -10.08 14.99 -27.50
CA ILE A 94 -10.99 14.58 -28.57
C ILE A 94 -11.00 15.70 -29.64
N SER A 95 -9.95 15.77 -30.46
CA SER A 95 -9.97 16.45 -31.74
C SER A 95 -10.22 15.35 -32.76
N SER A 96 -11.50 15.21 -33.09
CA SER A 96 -11.96 14.54 -34.30
C SER A 96 -11.32 15.20 -35.51
N SER A 97 -10.14 14.72 -35.91
CA SER A 97 -9.64 14.95 -37.27
C SER A 97 -8.83 13.74 -37.67
N ALA A 98 -9.42 12.97 -38.58
CA ALA A 98 -8.82 11.86 -39.30
C ALA A 98 -7.73 12.38 -40.25
N ASP A 99 -6.66 12.95 -39.72
CA ASP A 99 -5.41 13.12 -40.44
C ASP A 99 -4.41 12.15 -39.84
N VAL A 100 -4.00 11.19 -40.67
CA VAL A 100 -2.89 10.28 -40.44
C VAL A 100 -1.63 11.13 -40.32
N GLN A 101 -1.37 11.67 -39.13
CA GLN A 101 -0.08 12.27 -38.83
C GLN A 101 0.93 11.13 -38.77
N GLU A 102 1.67 11.03 -39.87
CA GLU A 102 2.99 10.42 -39.98
C GLU A 102 3.67 10.43 -38.61
N VAL A 103 3.89 9.24 -38.04
CA VAL A 103 4.62 9.06 -36.76
C VAL A 103 6.05 9.52 -37.00
N LYS A 104 6.29 10.83 -36.90
CA LYS A 104 7.63 11.40 -36.94
C LYS A 104 8.27 11.08 -35.61
N SER A 105 9.08 10.02 -35.60
CA SER A 105 9.98 9.69 -34.50
C SER A 105 10.67 10.99 -34.05
N LYS A 106 10.32 11.45 -32.85
CA LYS A 106 10.82 12.73 -32.33
C LYS A 106 12.30 12.56 -32.04
N ARG A 107 13.09 13.61 -32.30
CA ARG A 107 14.51 13.58 -32.01
C ARG A 107 14.68 13.46 -30.49
N CYS A 108 15.42 12.42 -30.07
CA CYS A 108 15.79 12.17 -28.69
C CYS A 108 16.48 13.40 -28.10
N GLU A 109 15.93 13.93 -27.01
CA GLU A 109 16.50 15.05 -26.26
C GLU A 109 17.45 14.58 -25.16
N GLN A 110 18.11 15.53 -24.48
CA GLN A 110 19.10 15.22 -23.45
C GLN A 110 18.50 14.38 -22.31
N LEU A 111 17.28 14.72 -21.86
CA LEU A 111 16.58 13.98 -20.80
C LEU A 111 16.24 12.54 -21.21
N ASP A 112 15.87 12.35 -22.48
CA ASP A 112 15.56 11.04 -23.06
C ASP A 112 16.81 10.15 -23.08
N ILE A 113 17.94 10.71 -23.53
CA ILE A 113 19.25 10.04 -23.56
C ILE A 113 19.69 9.66 -22.15
N GLU A 114 19.54 10.56 -21.17
CA GLU A 114 19.88 10.28 -19.78
C GLU A 114 19.07 9.13 -19.19
N LEU A 115 17.76 9.10 -19.47
CA LEU A 115 16.88 8.03 -19.01
C LEU A 115 17.23 6.70 -19.68
N LEU A 116 17.48 6.68 -21.00
CA LEU A 116 17.88 5.48 -21.72
C LEU A 116 19.23 4.95 -21.25
N ASN A 117 20.21 5.83 -21.00
CA ASN A 117 21.49 5.43 -20.42
C ASN A 117 21.31 4.81 -19.03
N ALA A 118 20.43 5.37 -18.20
CA ALA A 118 20.09 4.79 -16.91
C ALA A 118 19.43 3.40 -17.05
N LEU A 119 18.54 3.22 -18.05
CA LEU A 119 17.95 1.92 -18.37
C LEU A 119 19.03 0.89 -18.73
N PHE A 120 19.97 1.21 -19.63
CA PHE A 120 21.05 0.29 -20.00
C PHE A 120 21.97 -0.04 -18.82
N ALA A 121 22.30 0.95 -17.99
CA ALA A 121 23.11 0.74 -16.79
C ALA A 121 22.38 -0.14 -15.76
N ILE A 122 21.07 0.04 -15.60
CA ILE A 122 20.25 -0.81 -14.71
C ILE A 122 20.18 -2.23 -15.26
N ARG A 123 20.04 -2.42 -16.58
CA ARG A 123 20.05 -3.74 -17.20
C ARG A 123 21.32 -4.52 -16.90
N ALA A 124 22.48 -3.88 -17.08
CA ALA A 124 23.76 -4.49 -16.73
C ALA A 124 23.86 -4.84 -15.23
N GLN A 125 23.41 -3.94 -14.35
CA GLN A 125 23.39 -4.19 -12.90
C GLN A 125 22.43 -5.31 -12.49
N VAL A 126 21.31 -5.50 -13.20
CA VAL A 126 20.39 -6.61 -12.98
C VAL A 126 21.05 -7.93 -13.37
N ASP A 127 21.73 -7.98 -14.52
CA ASP A 127 22.48 -9.16 -14.94
C ASP A 127 23.57 -9.52 -13.92
N GLU A 128 24.35 -8.53 -13.46
CA GLU A 128 25.36 -8.72 -12.40
C GLU A 128 24.74 -9.26 -11.10
N ALA A 129 23.61 -8.70 -10.66
CA ALA A 129 22.91 -9.13 -9.45
C ALA A 129 22.38 -10.57 -9.56
N LEU A 130 21.89 -10.98 -10.74
CA LEU A 130 21.42 -12.35 -10.95
C LEU A 130 22.57 -13.35 -11.01
N LEU A 131 23.71 -12.96 -11.59
CA LEU A 131 24.92 -13.77 -11.62
C LEU A 131 25.58 -13.90 -10.23
N ASP A 132 25.39 -12.90 -9.35
CA ASP A 132 25.81 -12.96 -7.95
C ASP A 132 24.76 -13.65 -7.06
N ASP A 133 24.73 -14.99 -7.12
CA ASP A 133 23.93 -15.83 -6.21
C ASP A 133 22.42 -15.51 -6.23
N LEU A 134 21.88 -15.19 -7.41
CA LEU A 134 20.46 -14.88 -7.62
C LEU A 134 19.96 -13.78 -6.66
N ASP A 135 20.62 -12.61 -6.65
CA ASP A 135 20.25 -11.48 -5.78
C ASP A 135 18.97 -10.77 -6.25
N THR A 136 17.83 -11.47 -6.14
CA THR A 136 16.51 -10.93 -6.47
C THR A 136 16.12 -9.68 -5.67
N PRO A 137 16.49 -9.51 -4.38
CA PRO A 137 16.24 -8.25 -3.67
C PRO A 137 16.90 -7.06 -4.36
N ARG A 138 18.14 -7.23 -4.82
CA ARG A 138 18.85 -6.17 -5.54
C ARG A 138 18.16 -5.85 -6.85
N VAL A 139 17.76 -6.86 -7.63
CA VAL A 139 17.01 -6.65 -8.87
C VAL A 139 15.72 -5.88 -8.65
N LEU A 140 14.91 -6.24 -7.64
CA LEU A 140 13.70 -5.48 -7.31
C LEU A 140 13.99 -4.01 -6.99
N SER A 141 15.06 -3.73 -6.24
CA SER A 141 15.46 -2.35 -5.93
C SER A 141 15.84 -1.55 -7.18
N LEU A 142 16.52 -2.19 -8.14
CA LEU A 142 16.96 -1.58 -9.39
C LEU A 142 15.77 -1.30 -10.32
N VAL A 143 14.81 -2.23 -10.42
CA VAL A 143 13.57 -2.02 -11.20
C VAL A 143 12.73 -0.90 -10.61
N LEU A 144 12.62 -0.84 -9.27
CA LEU A 144 11.92 0.26 -8.61
C LEU A 144 12.62 1.61 -8.81
N ASP A 145 13.96 1.65 -8.82
CA ASP A 145 14.72 2.86 -9.17
C ASP A 145 14.44 3.31 -10.61
N LEU A 146 14.43 2.38 -11.58
CA LEU A 146 14.06 2.66 -12.96
C LEU A 146 12.64 3.26 -13.06
N VAL A 147 11.68 2.66 -12.35
CA VAL A 147 10.30 3.14 -12.28
C VAL A 147 10.23 4.55 -11.69
N SER A 148 10.97 4.83 -10.61
CA SER A 148 11.04 6.16 -10.03
C SER A 148 11.64 7.17 -11.01
N ARG A 149 12.71 6.83 -11.73
CA ARG A 149 13.29 7.68 -12.78
C ARG A 149 12.31 7.93 -13.92
N GLY A 150 11.60 6.91 -14.37
CA GLY A 150 10.55 7.02 -15.38
C GLY A 150 9.44 7.97 -14.94
N ASN A 151 8.95 7.87 -13.70
CA ASN A 151 7.95 8.81 -13.17
C ASN A 151 8.47 10.25 -13.10
N MET A 152 9.72 10.47 -12.68
CA MET A 152 10.32 11.81 -12.67
C MET A 152 10.45 12.39 -14.07
N TYR A 153 10.85 11.57 -15.04
CA TYR A 153 10.91 11.94 -16.44
C TYR A 153 9.53 12.34 -16.99
N LEU A 154 8.50 11.54 -16.73
CA LEU A 154 7.12 11.87 -17.12
C LEU A 154 6.61 13.18 -16.50
N LEU A 155 7.04 13.50 -15.28
CA LEU A 155 6.70 14.78 -14.64
C LEU A 155 7.46 15.95 -15.26
N ALA A 156 8.75 15.78 -15.56
CA ALA A 156 9.59 16.81 -16.17
C ALA A 156 9.13 17.16 -17.59
N GLN A 157 8.63 16.18 -18.34
CA GLN A 157 8.16 16.34 -19.72
C GLN A 157 6.69 16.80 -19.85
N ARG A 158 5.99 17.19 -18.75
CA ARG A 158 4.62 17.75 -18.82
C ARG A 158 4.51 19.16 -19.44
N GLY A 159 5.53 19.63 -20.15
CA GLY A 159 5.56 20.92 -20.85
C GLY A 159 5.25 20.81 -22.34
N ASP A 160 5.76 21.75 -23.14
CA ASP A 160 5.56 21.79 -24.62
C ASP A 160 6.18 20.59 -25.36
N THR A 161 7.04 19.82 -24.70
CA THR A 161 7.80 18.71 -25.30
C THR A 161 7.27 17.39 -24.77
N GLN A 162 6.48 16.69 -25.57
CA GLN A 162 6.02 15.35 -25.20
C GLN A 162 7.17 14.34 -25.34
N ALA A 163 7.16 13.33 -24.47
CA ALA A 163 8.14 12.26 -24.48
C ALA A 163 7.99 11.43 -25.77
N PRO A 164 9.08 10.99 -26.42
CA PRO A 164 9.00 10.02 -27.51
C PRO A 164 8.42 8.69 -26.99
N ASP A 165 7.48 8.11 -27.75
CA ASP A 165 6.85 6.84 -27.36
C ASP A 165 7.88 5.70 -27.31
N GLU A 166 8.91 5.73 -28.15
CA GLU A 166 9.99 4.75 -28.17
C GLU A 166 10.75 4.67 -26.83
N VAL A 167 10.89 5.81 -26.14
CA VAL A 167 11.51 5.86 -24.81
C VAL A 167 10.61 5.15 -23.80
N LEU A 168 9.31 5.47 -23.80
CA LEU A 168 8.34 4.89 -22.88
C LEU A 168 8.20 3.38 -23.10
N ILE A 169 8.09 2.95 -24.37
CA ILE A 169 8.04 1.54 -24.77
C ILE A 169 9.29 0.80 -24.28
N SER A 170 10.48 1.37 -24.46
CA SER A 170 11.74 0.75 -24.03
C SER A 170 11.76 0.52 -22.51
N LEU A 171 11.29 1.49 -21.73
CA LEU A 171 11.21 1.35 -20.27
C LEU A 171 10.18 0.29 -19.87
N THR A 172 8.96 0.37 -20.40
CA THR A 172 7.87 -0.51 -19.99
C THR A 172 8.14 -1.95 -20.41
N ASN A 173 8.71 -2.17 -21.59
CA ASN A 173 9.09 -3.51 -22.05
C ASN A 173 10.14 -4.13 -21.15
N TYR A 174 11.17 -3.37 -20.74
CA TYR A 174 12.17 -3.92 -19.83
C TYR A 174 11.58 -4.27 -18.45
N VAL A 175 10.68 -3.44 -17.92
CA VAL A 175 9.97 -3.78 -16.67
C VAL A 175 9.14 -5.06 -16.87
N LEU A 176 8.42 -5.20 -17.97
CA LEU A 176 7.66 -6.41 -18.30
C LEU A 176 8.57 -7.64 -18.42
N GLU A 177 9.72 -7.55 -19.08
CA GLU A 177 10.71 -8.63 -19.17
C GLU A 177 11.15 -9.12 -17.79
N VAL A 178 11.38 -8.21 -16.83
CA VAL A 178 11.75 -8.61 -15.46
C VAL A 178 10.58 -9.24 -14.72
N LEU A 179 9.35 -8.77 -14.92
CA LEU A 179 8.16 -9.38 -14.32
C LEU A 179 7.94 -10.81 -14.84
N ASP A 180 8.13 -11.04 -16.14
CA ASP A 180 8.07 -12.37 -16.75
C ASP A 180 9.18 -13.28 -16.22
N LEU A 181 10.42 -12.79 -16.16
CA LEU A 181 11.56 -13.51 -15.58
C LEU A 181 11.30 -13.97 -14.13
N PHE A 182 10.60 -13.15 -13.34
CA PHE A 182 10.24 -13.45 -11.96
C PHE A 182 8.91 -14.21 -11.80
N GLY A 183 8.23 -14.54 -12.91
CA GLY A 183 6.97 -15.29 -12.91
C GLY A 183 5.82 -14.53 -12.25
N LEU A 184 5.83 -13.19 -12.34
CA LEU A 184 4.77 -12.31 -11.84
C LEU A 184 3.67 -12.17 -12.92
N GLU A 185 3.05 -13.29 -13.25
CA GLU A 185 2.16 -13.47 -14.40
C GLU A 185 0.93 -12.55 -14.38
N GLY A 186 0.34 -12.33 -13.20
CA GLY A 186 -0.85 -11.48 -13.05
C GLY A 186 -0.54 -10.02 -13.33
N LEU A 187 0.53 -9.49 -12.73
CA LEU A 187 1.03 -8.15 -12.98
C LEU A 187 1.52 -7.99 -14.41
N HIS A 188 2.26 -8.96 -14.94
CA HIS A 188 2.74 -8.93 -16.32
C HIS A 188 1.57 -8.86 -17.31
N ALA A 189 0.53 -9.68 -17.13
CA ALA A 189 -0.66 -9.65 -17.98
C ALA A 189 -1.42 -8.32 -17.87
N GLU A 190 -1.63 -7.82 -16.65
CA GLU A 190 -2.28 -6.52 -16.39
C GLU A 190 -1.56 -5.38 -17.11
N PHE A 191 -0.23 -5.32 -16.96
CA PHE A 191 0.59 -4.24 -17.47
C PHE A 191 0.81 -4.33 -18.98
N SER A 192 0.95 -5.55 -19.51
CA SER A 192 1.00 -5.80 -20.96
C SER A 192 -0.28 -5.33 -21.64
N ALA A 193 -1.45 -5.64 -21.06
CA ALA A 193 -2.73 -5.19 -21.60
C ALA A 193 -2.84 -3.65 -21.63
N MET A 194 -2.36 -2.96 -20.59
CA MET A 194 -2.28 -1.49 -20.59
C MET A 194 -1.39 -0.98 -21.73
N MET A 195 -0.17 -1.50 -21.86
CA MET A 195 0.78 -1.04 -22.88
C MET A 195 0.33 -1.35 -24.30
N CYS A 196 -0.31 -2.50 -24.53
CA CYS A 196 -0.95 -2.82 -25.81
C CYS A 196 -2.02 -1.77 -26.13
N ARG A 197 -2.92 -1.44 -25.21
CA ARG A 197 -3.97 -0.43 -25.46
C ARG A 197 -3.42 0.96 -25.78
N ARG A 198 -2.25 1.31 -25.24
CA ARG A 198 -1.61 2.61 -25.49
C ARG A 198 -0.89 2.65 -26.84
N PHE A 199 -0.05 1.64 -27.11
CA PHE A 199 0.92 1.70 -28.20
C PHE A 199 0.51 0.90 -29.45
N THR A 200 -0.45 -0.02 -29.32
CA THR A 200 -1.03 -0.73 -30.48
C THR A 200 -2.35 -0.06 -30.83
N GLY A 201 -2.44 0.53 -32.04
CA GLY A 201 -3.65 1.20 -32.51
C GLY A 201 -4.85 0.25 -32.63
N PRO A 202 -6.08 0.77 -32.74
CA PRO A 202 -7.33 -0.01 -32.70
C PRO A 202 -7.52 -1.09 -33.79
N GLY A 203 -6.53 -1.33 -34.65
CA GLY A 203 -6.58 -2.30 -35.76
C GLY A 203 -5.69 -3.54 -35.61
N GLN A 204 -4.90 -3.68 -34.53
CA GLN A 204 -4.02 -4.84 -34.33
C GLN A 204 -4.27 -5.52 -32.98
N THR A 205 -5.52 -5.85 -32.68
CA THR A 205 -5.86 -6.77 -31.59
C THR A 205 -5.55 -8.22 -32.05
N GLN A 206 -4.28 -8.59 -32.17
CA GLN A 206 -3.91 -9.99 -32.33
C GLN A 206 -3.92 -10.70 -30.98
N ALA A 207 -4.71 -11.77 -30.93
CA ALA A 207 -4.76 -12.81 -29.91
C ALA A 207 -5.09 -12.33 -28.49
N GLN A 208 -6.39 -12.20 -28.22
CA GLN A 208 -6.93 -12.41 -26.87
C GLN A 208 -6.42 -13.76 -26.35
N LEU A 209 -5.53 -13.73 -25.35
CA LEU A 209 -5.34 -14.87 -24.45
C LEU A 209 -6.69 -15.10 -23.75
N PRO A 210 -7.23 -16.34 -23.73
CA PRO A 210 -8.51 -16.61 -23.12
C PRO A 210 -8.34 -16.50 -21.60
N LEU A 211 -8.68 -15.34 -21.04
CA LEU A 211 -9.00 -15.23 -19.63
C LEU A 211 -10.34 -15.94 -19.44
N ASN A 212 -10.28 -17.15 -18.88
CA ASN A 212 -11.45 -17.82 -18.32
C ASN A 212 -12.09 -16.91 -17.27
N GLY A 213 -13.22 -16.29 -17.60
CA GLY A 213 -14.03 -15.54 -16.66
C GLY A 213 -15.01 -14.58 -17.33
N ASN A 214 -16.18 -15.08 -17.70
CA ASN A 214 -17.44 -14.34 -17.91
C ASN A 214 -17.34 -12.99 -18.65
N ASP A 215 -17.38 -13.08 -19.98
CA ASP A 215 -17.45 -11.99 -20.97
C ASP A 215 -18.80 -11.24 -20.97
N ASP A 216 -19.21 -10.71 -19.82
CA ASP A 216 -20.47 -9.93 -19.70
C ASP A 216 -20.34 -8.75 -18.72
N LEU A 217 -19.12 -8.32 -18.40
CA LEU A 217 -18.85 -7.21 -17.48
C LEU A 217 -17.89 -6.20 -18.13
N VAL A 218 -18.33 -4.95 -18.18
CA VAL A 218 -17.54 -3.76 -18.60
C VAL A 218 -16.14 -3.84 -17.99
N SER A 219 -15.10 -3.74 -18.83
CA SER A 219 -13.69 -3.84 -18.38
C SER A 219 -13.39 -2.80 -17.30
N ARG A 220 -12.52 -3.11 -16.32
CA ARG A 220 -12.18 -2.19 -15.21
C ARG A 220 -11.76 -0.80 -15.71
N ASP A 221 -11.13 -0.74 -16.88
CA ASP A 221 -10.70 0.53 -17.51
C ASP A 221 -11.86 1.25 -18.22
N GLU A 222 -12.82 0.52 -18.78
CA GLU A 222 -14.06 1.10 -19.32
C GLU A 222 -14.95 1.62 -18.19
N GLN A 223 -14.97 0.95 -17.04
CA GLN A 223 -15.61 1.45 -15.81
C GLN A 223 -14.93 2.74 -15.34
N GLU A 224 -13.59 2.79 -15.34
CA GLU A 224 -12.86 4.00 -14.97
C GLU A 224 -13.10 5.16 -15.96
N ALA A 225 -13.13 4.86 -17.27
CA ALA A 225 -13.46 5.83 -18.30
C ALA A 225 -14.90 6.36 -18.18
N LEU A 226 -15.85 5.49 -17.84
CA LEU A 226 -17.25 5.87 -17.58
C LEU A 226 -17.34 6.82 -16.37
N VAL A 227 -16.62 6.52 -15.29
CA VAL A 227 -16.57 7.37 -14.09
C VAL A 227 -15.93 8.72 -14.40
N ARG A 228 -14.85 8.75 -15.18
CA ARG A 228 -14.22 10.00 -15.66
C ARG A 228 -15.17 10.84 -16.51
N SER A 229 -15.94 10.20 -17.40
CA SER A 229 -16.94 10.87 -18.23
C SER A 229 -18.08 11.47 -17.38
N LEU A 230 -18.58 10.71 -16.39
CA LEU A 230 -19.60 11.16 -15.44
C LEU A 230 -19.12 12.36 -14.60
N LEU A 231 -17.87 12.34 -14.16
CA LEU A 231 -17.24 13.44 -13.42
C LEU A 231 -17.13 14.71 -14.25
N LYS A 232 -16.70 14.58 -15.52
CA LYS A 232 -16.61 15.70 -16.46
C LYS A 232 -17.99 16.32 -16.70
N PHE A 233 -19.02 15.48 -16.90
CA PHE A 233 -20.40 15.93 -17.03
C PHE A 233 -20.89 16.67 -15.76
N ARG A 234 -20.70 16.08 -14.57
CA ARG A 234 -21.07 16.72 -13.29
C ARG A 234 -20.36 18.06 -13.10
N ALA A 235 -19.07 18.13 -13.38
CA ALA A 235 -18.28 19.34 -13.21
C ALA A 235 -18.79 20.48 -14.13
N ALA A 236 -19.11 20.17 -15.38
CA ALA A 236 -19.68 21.13 -16.33
C ALA A 236 -21.09 21.60 -15.91
N VAL A 237 -21.95 20.67 -15.46
CA VAL A 237 -23.30 21.00 -14.97
C VAL A 237 -23.23 21.88 -13.71
N ARG A 238 -22.31 21.59 -12.79
CA ARG A 238 -22.08 22.39 -11.59
C ARG A 238 -21.54 23.78 -11.92
N GLU A 239 -20.61 23.89 -12.86
CA GLU A 239 -20.07 25.17 -13.31
C GLU A 239 -21.18 26.05 -13.90
N GLU A 240 -22.02 25.49 -14.78
CA GLU A 240 -23.12 26.23 -15.39
C GLU A 240 -24.15 26.69 -14.35
N ALA A 241 -24.49 25.83 -13.38
CA ALA A 241 -25.40 26.19 -12.29
C ALA A 241 -24.83 27.26 -11.33
N LEU A 242 -23.51 27.36 -11.21
CA LEU A 242 -22.83 28.37 -10.39
C LEU A 242 -22.70 29.74 -11.09
N ARG A 243 -22.84 29.81 -12.41
CA ARG A 243 -22.79 31.08 -13.18
C ARG A 243 -23.98 31.98 -12.90
N ASP A 244 -25.18 31.42 -12.73
CA ASP A 244 -26.38 32.15 -12.29
C ASP A 244 -27.10 31.44 -11.13
N PRO A 245 -26.67 31.66 -9.87
CA PRO A 245 -27.27 31.01 -8.71
C PRO A 245 -28.73 31.42 -8.43
N LYS A 246 -29.21 32.51 -9.03
CA LYS A 246 -30.56 33.06 -8.77
C LYS A 246 -31.60 32.54 -9.75
N GLN A 247 -31.18 31.87 -10.82
CA GLN A 247 -32.08 31.26 -11.78
C GLN A 247 -32.86 30.10 -11.16
N SER A 248 -34.17 30.04 -11.42
CA SER A 248 -35.04 29.00 -10.87
C SER A 248 -34.59 27.62 -11.36
N GLY A 249 -34.22 26.74 -10.42
CA GLY A 249 -33.80 25.36 -10.72
C GLY A 249 -32.32 25.09 -10.46
N ASN A 250 -31.44 26.10 -10.48
CA ASN A 250 -29.99 25.88 -10.29
C ASN A 250 -29.66 25.39 -8.87
N ALA A 251 -30.39 25.86 -7.86
CA ALA A 251 -30.30 25.31 -6.49
C ALA A 251 -30.65 23.80 -6.43
N ARG A 252 -31.60 23.35 -7.26
CA ARG A 252 -31.98 21.93 -7.33
C ARG A 252 -30.92 21.10 -8.07
N VAL A 253 -30.33 21.65 -9.13
CA VAL A 253 -29.24 21.01 -9.88
C VAL A 253 -28.00 20.83 -9.01
N LEU A 254 -27.64 21.85 -8.21
CA LEU A 254 -26.52 21.75 -7.27
C LEU A 254 -26.78 20.69 -6.18
N ALA A 255 -28.00 20.64 -5.64
CA ALA A 255 -28.39 19.61 -4.68
C ALA A 255 -28.26 18.19 -5.26
N LEU A 256 -28.71 17.96 -6.51
CA LEU A 256 -28.53 16.67 -7.19
C LEU A 256 -27.06 16.31 -7.43
N CYS A 257 -26.22 17.31 -7.75
CA CYS A 257 -24.76 17.09 -7.87
C CYS A 257 -24.11 16.73 -6.54
N ASP A 258 -24.63 17.24 -5.42
CA ASP A 258 -24.14 16.94 -4.08
C ASP A 258 -24.63 15.55 -3.62
N THR A 259 -25.88 15.15 -3.93
CA THR A 259 -26.40 13.79 -3.72
C THR A 259 -25.56 12.75 -4.46
N LEU A 260 -25.27 12.96 -5.75
CA LEU A 260 -24.40 12.05 -6.51
C LEU A 260 -23.01 11.91 -5.88
N ARG A 261 -22.43 13.02 -5.36
CA ARG A 261 -21.09 13.05 -4.76
C ARG A 261 -21.02 12.38 -3.39
N ASN A 262 -22.01 12.65 -2.54
CA ASN A 262 -21.94 12.30 -1.11
C ASN A 262 -22.70 11.01 -0.79
N GLU A 263 -23.70 10.64 -1.58
CA GLU A 263 -24.62 9.54 -1.26
C GLU A 263 -24.52 8.38 -2.25
N GLU A 264 -24.48 8.63 -3.55
CA GLU A 264 -24.56 7.56 -4.56
C GLU A 264 -23.20 6.91 -4.91
N LEU A 265 -22.14 7.71 -5.05
CA LEU A 265 -20.82 7.24 -5.47
C LEU A 265 -19.94 6.63 -4.37
N PRO A 266 -19.95 7.12 -3.10
CA PRO A 266 -19.13 6.54 -2.04
C PRO A 266 -19.42 5.07 -1.72
N PRO A 267 -20.69 4.59 -1.72
CA PRO A 267 -20.99 3.16 -1.55
C PRO A 267 -20.44 2.28 -2.67
N LEU A 268 -20.29 2.85 -3.88
CA LEU A 268 -19.65 2.21 -5.03
C LEU A 268 -18.12 2.27 -4.97
N GLY A 269 -17.55 2.86 -3.90
CA GLY A 269 -16.11 3.01 -3.69
C GLY A 269 -15.46 4.14 -4.48
N ILE A 270 -16.25 5.13 -4.89
CA ILE A 270 -15.77 6.29 -5.66
C ILE A 270 -15.97 7.54 -4.81
N GLN A 271 -14.87 8.16 -4.38
CA GLN A 271 -14.91 9.44 -3.66
C GLN A 271 -14.50 10.57 -4.59
N ILE A 272 -15.29 11.65 -4.67
CA ILE A 272 -15.00 12.82 -5.51
C ILE A 272 -14.43 13.97 -4.68
N GLU A 273 -13.33 14.53 -5.16
CA GLU A 273 -12.71 15.75 -4.68
C GLU A 273 -12.85 16.87 -5.74
N ASP A 274 -13.57 17.94 -5.39
CA ASP A 274 -13.71 19.12 -6.23
C ASP A 274 -12.54 20.07 -5.95
N LEU A 275 -11.61 20.24 -6.90
CA LEU A 275 -10.41 21.06 -6.74
C LEU A 275 -10.63 22.52 -7.15
N ALA A 276 -11.43 22.75 -8.19
CA ALA A 276 -11.78 24.08 -8.72
C ALA A 276 -13.10 24.02 -9.52
N PRO A 277 -13.75 25.15 -9.85
CA PRO A 277 -14.91 25.15 -10.75
C PRO A 277 -14.56 24.47 -12.08
N GLY A 278 -15.34 23.47 -12.48
CA GLY A 278 -15.08 22.68 -13.69
C GLY A 278 -14.00 21.59 -13.55
N ARG A 279 -13.35 21.43 -12.38
CA ARG A 279 -12.29 20.45 -12.16
C ARG A 279 -12.55 19.57 -10.93
N SER A 280 -12.92 18.32 -11.18
CA SER A 280 -13.12 17.29 -10.16
C SER A 280 -12.19 16.10 -10.41
N VAL A 281 -11.65 15.52 -9.34
CA VAL A 281 -10.85 14.29 -9.36
C VAL A 281 -11.56 13.25 -8.49
N PHE A 282 -11.30 11.97 -8.72
CA PHE A 282 -11.85 10.89 -7.88
C PHE A 282 -10.76 9.96 -7.37
N LYS A 283 -11.02 9.38 -6.20
CA LYS A 283 -10.23 8.33 -5.58
C LYS A 283 -11.06 7.05 -5.52
N LEU A 284 -10.45 5.93 -5.90
CA LEU A 284 -11.03 4.61 -5.68
C LEU A 284 -10.70 4.16 -4.26
N LEU A 285 -11.73 3.93 -3.47
CA LEU A 285 -11.61 3.51 -2.08
C LEU A 285 -11.31 2.01 -2.01
N SER A 286 -10.33 1.65 -1.18
CA SER A 286 -10.05 0.26 -0.79
C SER A 286 -11.27 -0.35 -0.09
N ARG A 287 -11.29 -1.69 0.09
CA ARG A 287 -12.42 -2.37 0.74
C ARG A 287 -12.63 -1.86 2.19
N ALA A 288 -11.55 -1.62 2.92
CA ALA A 288 -11.59 -1.04 4.26
C ALA A 288 -12.08 0.43 4.28
N GLU A 289 -11.70 1.23 3.27
CA GLU A 289 -12.19 2.61 3.13
C GLU A 289 -13.65 2.67 2.63
N ARG A 290 -14.09 1.67 1.84
CA ARG A 290 -15.49 1.49 1.42
C ARG A 290 -16.38 1.12 2.60
N ASP A 291 -15.93 0.20 3.44
CA ASP A 291 -16.65 -0.19 4.64
C ASP A 291 -16.73 1.00 5.61
N ALA A 292 -15.67 1.82 5.71
CA ALA A 292 -15.68 3.06 6.49
C ALA A 292 -16.62 4.15 5.91
N ALA A 293 -16.61 4.35 4.58
CA ALA A 293 -17.47 5.33 3.91
C ALA A 293 -18.95 4.93 3.94
N GLN A 294 -19.27 3.63 3.77
CA GLN A 294 -20.62 3.11 3.95
C GLN A 294 -21.11 3.23 5.40
N PHE A 295 -20.20 3.10 6.37
CA PHE A 295 -20.48 3.33 7.79
C PHE A 295 -20.75 4.81 8.12
N GLU A 296 -20.14 5.75 7.37
CA GLU A 296 -20.42 7.18 7.48
C GLU A 296 -21.73 7.58 6.79
N THR A 297 -22.05 7.04 5.60
CA THR A 297 -23.28 7.37 4.85
C THR A 297 -24.54 6.67 5.36
N ALA A 298 -24.41 5.57 6.12
CA ALA A 298 -25.55 4.83 6.69
C ALA A 298 -26.10 5.44 7.98
N LYS A 299 -25.64 6.63 8.41
CA LYS A 299 -26.24 7.37 9.51
C LYS A 299 -27.39 8.23 8.99
N PRO A 300 -28.66 7.89 9.29
CA PRO A 300 -29.76 8.79 9.02
C PRO A 300 -29.71 9.96 10.00
N ASP A 301 -30.02 11.15 9.52
CA ASP A 301 -30.32 12.29 10.36
C ASP A 301 -31.46 11.97 11.34
N ASP A 302 -31.25 12.39 12.58
CA ASP A 302 -32.12 12.39 13.76
C ASP A 302 -32.22 11.08 14.60
N LYS A 303 -31.54 11.14 15.76
CA LYS A 303 -31.82 10.46 17.04
C LYS A 303 -31.93 8.93 17.02
N THR A 304 -30.85 8.26 17.38
CA THR A 304 -30.81 7.41 18.59
C THR A 304 -29.37 6.99 18.92
N GLU A 305 -28.92 7.43 20.09
CA GLU A 305 -27.72 6.96 20.80
C GLU A 305 -27.75 5.42 20.95
N LYS A 306 -26.63 4.72 20.68
CA LYS A 306 -26.04 3.64 21.53
C LYS A 306 -25.02 2.68 20.89
N ALA A 307 -24.69 2.72 19.60
CA ALA A 307 -23.87 1.64 18.99
C ALA A 307 -22.38 1.93 18.71
N ASP A 308 -21.94 3.19 18.56
CA ASP A 308 -20.52 3.56 18.32
C ASP A 308 -19.71 3.84 19.59
N ASP A 309 -20.35 3.71 20.76
CA ASP A 309 -19.79 4.21 22.01
C ASP A 309 -18.73 3.25 22.58
N LYS A 310 -18.75 1.95 22.27
CA LYS A 310 -17.89 0.96 22.97
C LYS A 310 -16.42 1.00 22.56
N THR A 311 -16.11 1.12 21.28
CA THR A 311 -14.72 1.09 20.78
C THR A 311 -14.03 2.45 20.94
N VAL A 312 -14.76 3.54 20.68
CA VAL A 312 -14.27 4.91 20.90
C VAL A 312 -14.14 5.21 22.39
N ASN A 313 -15.11 4.80 23.23
CA ASN A 313 -14.92 4.93 24.69
C ASN A 313 -13.85 3.98 25.22
N ALA A 314 -13.66 2.78 24.67
CA ALA A 314 -12.57 1.91 25.12
C ALA A 314 -11.19 2.50 24.82
N LEU A 315 -11.01 3.18 23.69
CA LEU A 315 -9.76 3.88 23.35
C LEU A 315 -9.58 5.11 24.24
N LYS A 316 -10.63 5.92 24.41
CA LYS A 316 -10.61 7.11 25.27
C LYS A 316 -10.37 6.75 26.74
N GLN A 317 -10.96 5.66 27.22
CA GLN A 317 -10.76 5.14 28.57
C GLN A 317 -9.33 4.62 28.76
N LYS A 318 -8.78 3.85 27.81
CA LYS A 318 -7.38 3.40 27.86
C LYS A 318 -6.38 4.56 27.84
N GLN A 319 -6.69 5.62 27.11
CA GLN A 319 -5.87 6.83 27.07
C GLN A 319 -5.94 7.58 28.40
N GLN A 320 -7.13 7.74 28.98
CA GLN A 320 -7.31 8.35 30.30
C GLN A 320 -6.64 7.54 31.42
N GLU A 321 -6.71 6.21 31.39
CA GLU A 321 -6.01 5.32 32.33
C GLU A 321 -4.49 5.46 32.22
N PHE A 322 -3.98 5.57 30.99
CA PHE A 322 -2.56 5.81 30.73
C PHE A 322 -2.12 7.19 31.24
N GLU A 323 -2.87 8.25 30.95
CA GLU A 323 -2.58 9.60 31.41
C GLU A 323 -2.62 9.71 32.94
N ALA A 324 -3.62 9.09 33.59
CA ALA A 324 -3.72 9.04 35.04
C ALA A 324 -2.53 8.30 35.68
N LEU A 325 -2.05 7.21 35.07
CA LEU A 325 -0.83 6.52 35.51
C LEU A 325 0.38 7.44 35.40
N MET A 326 0.51 8.23 34.34
CA MET A 326 1.64 9.16 34.14
C MET A 326 1.62 10.38 35.08
N GLN A 327 0.52 10.61 35.82
CA GLN A 327 0.45 11.58 36.92
C GLN A 327 1.01 11.03 38.24
N ILE A 328 1.25 9.72 38.34
CA ILE A 328 1.81 9.09 39.53
C ILE A 328 3.34 9.04 39.41
N ALA A 329 4.03 9.71 40.33
CA ALA A 329 5.48 9.69 40.40
C ALA A 329 6.01 8.25 40.59
N PRO A 330 7.16 7.87 40.01
CA PRO A 330 7.67 6.49 40.09
C PRO A 330 7.78 5.92 41.50
N LEU A 331 8.20 6.74 42.48
CA LEU A 331 8.31 6.34 43.89
C LEU A 331 6.95 6.02 44.56
N GLU A 332 5.86 6.55 44.02
CA GLU A 332 4.51 6.40 44.57
C GLU A 332 3.68 5.34 43.80
N LEU A 333 4.26 4.71 42.78
CA LEU A 333 3.58 3.78 41.88
C LEU A 333 2.84 2.67 42.63
N PHE A 334 3.48 2.05 43.61
CA PHE A 334 2.89 0.93 44.36
C PHE A 334 1.96 1.36 45.49
N MET A 335 1.95 2.66 45.83
CA MET A 335 1.07 3.23 46.86
C MET A 335 -0.21 3.82 46.27
N LYS A 336 -0.10 4.52 45.13
CA LYS A 336 -1.20 5.32 44.55
C LYS A 336 -1.81 4.71 43.29
N SER A 337 -1.16 3.74 42.65
CA SER A 337 -1.75 3.10 41.47
C SER A 337 -2.96 2.27 41.85
N PRO A 338 -4.07 2.38 41.10
CA PRO A 338 -5.28 1.58 41.35
C PRO A 338 -5.04 0.07 41.22
N GLU A 339 -4.00 -0.37 40.51
CA GLU A 339 -3.63 -1.80 40.40
C GLU A 339 -3.07 -2.39 41.71
N PHE A 340 -2.49 -1.55 42.58
CA PHE A 340 -1.75 -1.98 43.77
C PHE A 340 -2.32 -1.43 45.08
N ALA A 341 -3.38 -0.63 45.00
CA ALA A 341 -4.05 -0.05 46.16
C ALA A 341 -4.46 -1.14 47.17
N GLY A 342 -3.93 -1.05 48.40
CA GLY A 342 -4.24 -1.97 49.49
C GLY A 342 -3.60 -3.36 49.38
N ARG A 343 -2.68 -3.58 48.43
CA ARG A 343 -2.06 -4.89 48.19
C ARG A 343 -0.84 -5.18 49.06
N PHE A 344 -0.10 -4.14 49.45
CA PHE A 344 1.16 -4.30 50.19
C PHE A 344 1.09 -3.60 51.55
N ASP A 345 1.63 -4.26 52.57
CA ASP A 345 1.48 -3.84 53.97
C ASP A 345 2.59 -2.89 54.42
N THR A 346 3.82 -3.08 53.93
CA THR A 346 5.00 -2.31 54.33
C THR A 346 5.89 -2.02 53.14
N TYR A 347 6.49 -0.83 53.15
CA TYR A 347 7.32 -0.29 52.07
C TYR A 347 8.69 0.11 52.61
N ASP A 348 9.71 0.09 51.77
CA ASP A 348 11.03 0.62 52.11
C ASP A 348 11.13 2.15 51.90
N VAL A 349 12.33 2.68 52.12
CA VAL A 349 12.63 4.13 52.06
C VAL A 349 12.44 4.70 50.64
N ASP A 350 12.49 3.85 49.62
CA ASP A 350 12.32 4.21 48.20
C ASP A 350 10.88 3.96 47.71
N GLY A 351 9.94 3.64 48.62
CA GLY A 351 8.54 3.39 48.29
C GLY A 351 8.29 2.01 47.66
N PHE A 352 9.24 1.07 47.76
CA PHE A 352 9.13 -0.26 47.19
C PHE A 352 8.47 -1.24 48.17
N PRO A 353 7.53 -2.09 47.72
CA PRO A 353 6.86 -3.07 48.59
C PRO A 353 7.81 -4.11 49.18
N THR A 354 7.65 -4.41 50.47
CA THR A 354 8.46 -5.42 51.18
C THR A 354 7.66 -6.63 51.64
N HIS A 355 6.39 -6.44 52.04
CA HIS A 355 5.48 -7.50 52.51
C HIS A 355 4.11 -7.44 51.83
N GLU A 356 3.48 -8.60 51.65
CA GLU A 356 2.13 -8.81 51.11
C GLU A 356 1.41 -9.83 52.02
N ASN A 357 0.28 -9.44 52.63
CA ASN A 357 -0.47 -10.23 53.63
C ASN A 357 0.36 -10.67 54.86
N GLY A 358 1.27 -9.81 55.33
CA GLY A 358 2.12 -10.08 56.50
C GLY A 358 3.32 -11.00 56.22
N GLU A 359 3.49 -11.50 55.00
CA GLU A 359 4.65 -12.30 54.59
C GLU A 359 5.64 -11.52 53.73
N PRO A 360 6.96 -11.77 53.86
CA PRO A 360 7.97 -11.08 53.06
C PRO A 360 7.90 -11.54 51.60
N LEU A 361 7.92 -10.57 50.68
CA LEU A 361 7.85 -10.84 49.24
C LEU A 361 9.02 -11.73 48.76
N THR A 362 8.69 -12.79 48.00
CA THR A 362 9.69 -13.70 47.43
C THR A 362 10.59 -13.00 46.42
N LYS A 363 11.81 -13.52 46.21
CA LYS A 363 12.77 -13.00 45.21
C LYS A 363 12.17 -12.88 43.80
N SER A 364 11.28 -13.80 43.42
CA SER A 364 10.58 -13.78 42.12
C SER A 364 9.55 -12.65 42.04
N GLN A 365 8.76 -12.42 43.11
CA GLN A 365 7.80 -11.31 43.18
C GLN A 365 8.51 -9.95 43.15
N ARG A 366 9.57 -9.78 43.95
CA ARG A 366 10.38 -8.54 43.96
C ARG A 366 10.97 -8.24 42.57
N LYS A 367 11.47 -9.26 41.86
CA LYS A 367 12.00 -9.09 40.48
C LYS A 367 10.92 -8.66 39.49
N LYS A 368 9.69 -9.15 39.62
CA LYS A 368 8.55 -8.73 38.78
C LYS A 368 8.12 -7.29 39.07
N LEU A 369 8.06 -6.90 40.35
CA LEU A 369 7.72 -5.53 40.76
C LEU A 369 8.81 -4.53 40.31
N ALA A 370 10.09 -4.87 40.47
CA ALA A 370 11.20 -4.06 39.98
C ALA A 370 11.14 -3.84 38.45
N LYS A 371 10.76 -4.87 37.68
CA LYS A 371 10.56 -4.73 36.22
C LYS A 371 9.38 -3.81 35.88
N LYS A 372 8.30 -3.83 36.67
CA LYS A 372 7.17 -2.91 36.50
C LYS A 372 7.56 -1.46 36.83
N LEU A 373 8.31 -1.24 37.92
CA LEU A 373 8.82 0.08 38.30
C LEU A 373 9.71 0.68 37.21
N SER A 374 10.71 -0.08 36.73
CA SER A 374 11.60 0.38 35.66
C SER A 374 10.86 0.68 34.34
N LYS A 375 9.78 -0.04 34.04
CA LYS A 375 8.94 0.26 32.87
C LYS A 375 8.17 1.57 33.07
N HIS A 376 7.59 1.78 34.25
CA HIS A 376 6.87 3.00 34.58
C HIS A 376 7.79 4.23 34.57
N GLU A 377 8.99 4.12 35.15
CA GLU A 377 9.99 5.19 35.17
C GLU A 377 10.39 5.64 33.75
N LYS A 378 10.60 4.68 32.83
CA LYS A 378 10.87 4.97 31.41
C LYS A 378 9.70 5.65 30.72
N SER A 379 8.47 5.17 30.95
CA SER A 379 7.26 5.77 30.36
C SER A 379 6.98 7.16 30.92
N TYR A 380 7.12 7.35 32.24
CA TYR A 380 6.95 8.62 32.94
C TYR A 380 7.93 9.66 32.42
N LYS A 381 9.22 9.33 32.36
CA LYS A 381 10.26 10.20 31.82
C LYS A 381 9.94 10.63 30.37
N LYS A 382 9.63 9.66 29.50
CA LYS A 382 9.30 9.94 28.09
C LYS A 382 8.04 10.81 27.94
N TYR A 383 7.01 10.57 28.75
CA TYR A 383 5.75 11.31 28.70
C TYR A 383 5.95 12.79 29.05
N TRP A 384 6.68 13.08 30.13
CA TRP A 384 6.96 14.45 30.56
C TRP A 384 7.99 15.16 29.67
N GLU A 385 9.01 14.45 29.15
CA GLU A 385 9.92 14.99 28.12
C GLU A 385 9.20 15.39 26.82
N THR A 386 8.15 14.66 26.44
CA THR A 386 7.37 14.99 25.23
C THR A 386 6.49 16.22 25.47
N ARG A 387 5.86 16.32 26.64
CA ARG A 387 5.03 17.47 27.03
C ARG A 387 5.82 18.76 27.22
N ASP A 388 7.02 18.68 27.76
CA ASP A 388 7.91 19.84 27.92
C ASP A 388 8.46 20.36 26.58
N ASN A 389 8.47 19.52 25.53
CA ASN A 389 8.85 19.92 24.16
C ASN A 389 7.67 20.45 23.32
N GLU A 390 6.43 20.23 23.76
CA GLU A 390 5.19 20.68 23.08
C GLU A 390 4.66 22.03 23.64
N GLN A 391 5.22 22.50 24.76
CA GLN A 391 5.02 23.86 25.31
C GLN A 391 6.14 24.79 24.88
#